data_AF-A0A9E2BYZ6-F1
#
_entry.id   AF-A0A9E2BYZ6-F1
#
_cell.length_a   1.000
_cell.length_b   1.000
_cell.length_c   1.000
_cell.angle_alpha   90.00
_cell.angle_beta   90.00
_cell.angle_gamma   90.00
#
_symmetry.space_group_name_H-M   'P 1'
#
loop_
_entity.id
_entity.type
_entity.pdbx_description
1 polymer ?
#
loop_
_entity_poly.entity_id
_entity_poly.type
_entity_poly.pdbx_seq_one_letter_code
_entity_poly.pdbx_strand_id
1 'polypeptide(L)'
;MQRTTFGNMHQNYQAGESLVTEPPRTNQVFAISIVFAIVFFTLTFIFRNYLENLQAPFIIAFLGISAFIFLSGRLETYILLLLIVNSTIFNLFEFPIIPIAIGDLYYSEALILTLLMARLLKRVTVKVTVIPKPMGYFVLAVIMVGVFSFIYAIIGFHVTTTRAGIELRTISYYSLFFLVIYYVRSHKQLKSLLLGMGVLTGIIAILLIVQTVLGYENEILGGRVEVLNTAGQKFEDMTRVLIPGSSLIILGLNCMVALYIMQKRAERGRSLLLPIIAVLVCGLIFTFTRSHWVTVMLSVATMLFVLRRRINMYPRLALIVACALIGGVILLQAKVLNPRILKEAVFERSISILDAHKNFRNDTLYMRYMESLMAWKKIKEHPLLGIGLGTVYRQNLFGNTSYERDVGGTMVHSGYLATQLKMGIPGTIVFLAMPLFFLFRSIPRWKRVKSSLYQAVLLGIIVFIMGLMFLNIGPSPFISISWVPVVAVSMGIAEKIYQLEGIA
;
A
#
# COMPACT_ATOMS: atom_id res chain seq x y z
N MET A 1 -7.19 -25.02 -58.40
CA MET A 1 -6.94 -24.87 -56.95
C MET A 1 -7.30 -23.45 -56.53
N GLN A 2 -8.48 -23.26 -55.97
CA GLN A 2 -9.05 -21.96 -55.59
C GLN A 2 -8.49 -21.49 -54.25
N ARG A 3 -7.89 -20.30 -54.23
CA ARG A 3 -7.58 -19.53 -53.01
C ARG A 3 -8.76 -18.63 -52.70
N THR A 4 -9.57 -18.99 -51.71
CA THR A 4 -10.62 -18.13 -51.17
C THR A 4 -10.02 -17.12 -50.20
N THR A 5 -10.14 -15.86 -50.59
CA THR A 5 -9.89 -14.63 -49.84
C THR A 5 -10.92 -14.45 -48.72
N PHE A 6 -10.55 -14.74 -47.47
CA PHE A 6 -11.29 -14.28 -46.31
C PHE A 6 -10.88 -12.83 -45.97
N GLY A 7 -11.56 -11.90 -46.62
CA GLY A 7 -11.44 -10.46 -46.38
C GLY A 7 -12.33 -9.98 -45.23
N ASN A 8 -11.73 -9.17 -44.34
CA ASN A 8 -12.29 -7.95 -43.76
C ASN A 8 -13.74 -7.97 -43.26
N MET A 9 -14.03 -8.72 -42.19
CA MET A 9 -15.33 -8.64 -41.50
C MET A 9 -15.25 -8.19 -40.03
N HIS A 10 -14.17 -7.52 -39.61
CA HIS A 10 -13.99 -7.06 -38.22
C HIS A 10 -13.91 -5.53 -38.00
N GLN A 11 -14.23 -4.69 -38.98
CA GLN A 11 -14.11 -3.23 -38.83
C GLN A 11 -15.39 -2.45 -38.45
N ASN A 12 -16.57 -3.06 -38.36
CA ASN A 12 -17.83 -2.30 -38.22
C ASN A 12 -18.46 -2.25 -36.82
N TYR A 13 -17.79 -2.69 -35.75
CA TYR A 13 -18.36 -2.65 -34.38
C TYR A 13 -17.85 -1.52 -33.47
N GLN A 14 -17.17 -0.50 -34.03
CA GLN A 14 -16.71 0.68 -33.25
C GLN A 14 -17.51 1.98 -33.50
N ALA A 15 -18.55 1.95 -34.32
CA ALA A 15 -19.38 3.12 -34.61
C ALA A 15 -20.67 3.08 -33.76
N GLY A 16 -20.70 3.76 -32.61
CA GLY A 16 -21.97 3.92 -31.89
C GLY A 16 -21.92 4.59 -30.52
N GLU A 17 -20.78 4.59 -29.83
CA GLU A 17 -20.62 5.49 -28.68
C GLU A 17 -20.08 6.81 -29.20
N SER A 18 -20.99 7.72 -29.56
CA SER A 18 -20.66 9.14 -29.66
C SER A 18 -20.01 9.53 -28.34
N LEU A 19 -18.69 9.71 -28.36
CA LEU A 19 -17.93 10.21 -27.24
C LEU A 19 -18.54 11.57 -26.89
N VAL A 20 -19.46 11.57 -25.92
CA VAL A 20 -19.96 12.79 -25.29
C VAL A 20 -18.71 13.53 -24.85
N THR A 21 -18.35 14.56 -25.60
CA THR A 21 -17.16 15.36 -25.37
C THR A 21 -17.43 16.10 -24.07
N GLU A 22 -16.97 15.52 -22.95
CA GLU A 22 -17.07 16.21 -21.67
C GLU A 22 -16.46 17.61 -21.83
N PRO A 23 -17.15 18.66 -21.36
CA PRO A 23 -16.67 20.03 -21.53
C PRO A 23 -15.23 20.15 -21.00
N PRO A 24 -14.37 20.93 -21.68
CA PRO A 24 -12.96 21.04 -21.30
C PRO A 24 -12.86 21.56 -19.86
N ARG A 25 -12.59 20.65 -18.93
CA ARG A 25 -12.45 21.01 -17.51
C ARG A 25 -11.18 21.81 -17.31
N THR A 26 -11.28 22.97 -16.66
CA THR A 26 -10.18 23.91 -16.49
C THR A 26 -9.11 23.37 -15.52
N ASN A 27 -7.83 23.64 -15.82
CA ASN A 27 -6.69 23.30 -14.96
C ASN A 27 -6.81 23.95 -13.56
N GLN A 28 -7.55 25.05 -13.45
CA GLN A 28 -7.81 25.76 -12.20
C GLN A 28 -8.45 24.86 -11.13
N VAL A 29 -9.44 24.04 -11.49
CA VAL A 29 -10.10 23.14 -10.53
C VAL A 29 -9.10 22.12 -9.94
N PHE A 30 -8.08 21.72 -10.71
CA PHE A 30 -7.04 20.80 -10.20
C PHE A 30 -6.21 21.47 -9.12
N ALA A 31 -5.70 22.66 -9.45
CA ALA A 31 -4.88 23.43 -8.53
C ALA A 31 -5.65 23.73 -7.25
N ILE A 32 -6.91 24.13 -7.37
CA ILE A 32 -7.79 24.37 -6.21
C ILE A 32 -7.95 23.08 -5.38
N SER A 33 -8.21 21.92 -6.01
CA SER A 33 -8.34 20.65 -5.28
C SER A 33 -7.07 20.25 -4.52
N ILE A 34 -5.89 20.47 -5.13
CA ILE A 34 -4.60 20.25 -4.48
C ILE A 34 -4.43 21.21 -3.30
N VAL A 35 -4.74 22.50 -3.48
CA VAL A 35 -4.63 23.50 -2.43
C VAL A 35 -5.53 23.13 -1.25
N PHE A 36 -6.79 22.73 -1.49
CA PHE A 36 -7.68 22.27 -0.42
C PHE A 36 -7.15 21.01 0.28
N ALA A 37 -6.59 20.06 -0.46
CA ALA A 37 -5.97 18.88 0.15
C ALA A 37 -4.77 19.24 1.04
N ILE A 38 -3.95 20.20 0.60
CA ILE A 38 -2.83 20.73 1.40
C ILE A 38 -3.36 21.47 2.64
N VAL A 39 -4.32 22.38 2.48
CA VAL A 39 -4.92 23.13 3.59
C VAL A 39 -5.54 22.18 4.61
N PHE A 40 -6.28 21.17 4.16
CA PHE A 40 -6.80 20.13 5.04
C PHE A 40 -5.71 19.41 5.81
N PHE A 41 -4.66 19.01 5.11
CA PHE A 41 -3.58 18.26 5.70
C PHE A 41 -2.87 19.12 6.77
N THR A 42 -2.60 20.39 6.46
CA THR A 42 -2.04 21.36 7.38
C THR A 42 -2.95 21.61 8.58
N LEU A 43 -4.26 21.83 8.37
CA LEU A 43 -5.21 22.06 9.46
C LEU A 43 -5.36 20.83 10.35
N THR A 44 -5.47 19.64 9.77
CA THR A 44 -5.56 18.39 10.52
C THR A 44 -4.29 18.16 11.33
N PHE A 45 -3.13 18.46 10.74
CA PHE A 45 -1.85 18.38 11.44
C PHE A 45 -1.77 19.37 12.61
N ILE A 46 -2.18 20.63 12.41
CA ILE A 46 -2.23 21.63 13.48
C ILE A 46 -3.21 21.18 14.57
N PHE A 47 -4.44 20.84 14.21
CA PHE A 47 -5.45 20.41 15.17
C PHE A 47 -5.03 19.18 15.97
N ARG A 48 -4.33 18.23 15.34
CA ARG A 48 -3.78 17.05 16.03
C ARG A 48 -2.82 17.42 17.15
N ASN A 49 -2.04 18.48 16.98
CA ASN A 49 -1.03 18.90 17.97
C ASN A 49 -1.57 19.87 19.03
N TYR A 50 -2.72 20.51 18.80
CA TYR A 50 -3.25 21.55 19.69
C TYR A 50 -4.60 21.23 20.34
N LEU A 51 -5.37 20.27 19.83
CA LEU A 51 -6.69 19.93 20.36
C LEU A 51 -6.66 18.57 21.04
N GLU A 52 -7.18 18.52 22.28
CA GLU A 52 -7.39 17.27 23.00
C GLU A 52 -8.39 16.35 22.29
N ASN A 53 -9.39 16.93 21.60
CA ASN A 53 -10.38 16.19 20.82
C ASN A 53 -10.30 16.55 19.33
N LEU A 54 -9.61 15.71 18.56
CA LEU A 54 -9.46 15.85 17.11
C LEU A 54 -10.73 15.49 16.33
N GLN A 55 -11.70 14.79 16.93
CA GLN A 55 -12.79 14.14 16.19
C GLN A 55 -13.67 15.14 15.44
N ALA A 56 -14.19 16.18 16.11
CA ALA A 56 -15.13 17.12 15.49
C ALA A 56 -14.50 17.97 14.36
N PRO A 57 -13.33 18.62 14.55
CA PRO A 57 -12.64 19.33 13.47
C PRO A 57 -12.30 18.42 12.30
N PHE A 58 -11.88 17.18 12.60
CA PHE A 58 -11.59 16.19 11.56
C PHE A 58 -12.84 15.86 10.74
N ILE A 59 -13.97 15.56 11.39
CA ILE A 59 -15.24 15.24 10.70
C ILE A 59 -15.64 16.39 9.77
N ILE A 60 -15.64 17.63 10.28
CA ILE A 60 -16.03 18.81 9.49
C ILE A 60 -15.13 18.96 8.28
N ALA A 61 -13.82 18.85 8.47
CA ALA A 61 -12.86 19.02 7.39
C ALA A 61 -12.93 17.86 6.37
N PHE A 62 -13.07 16.62 6.83
CA PHE A 62 -13.24 15.45 5.98
C PHE A 62 -14.53 15.51 5.14
N LEU A 63 -15.65 15.92 5.74
CA LEU A 63 -16.91 16.11 5.04
C LEU A 63 -16.85 17.28 4.05
N GLY A 64 -16.23 18.40 4.45
CA GLY A 64 -16.05 19.58 3.58
C GLY A 64 -15.25 19.24 2.32
N ILE A 65 -14.17 18.48 2.46
CA ILE A 65 -13.34 18.03 1.32
C ILE A 65 -14.09 17.00 0.50
N SER A 66 -14.77 16.06 1.15
CA SER A 66 -15.55 15.06 0.43
C SER A 66 -16.63 15.73 -0.41
N ALA A 67 -17.33 16.74 0.11
CA ALA A 67 -18.29 17.55 -0.63
C ALA A 67 -17.61 18.35 -1.75
N PHE A 68 -16.47 19.00 -1.47
CA PHE A 68 -15.73 19.75 -2.49
C PHE A 68 -15.26 18.86 -3.65
N ILE A 69 -14.70 17.69 -3.35
CA ILE A 69 -14.29 16.71 -4.34
C ILE A 69 -15.49 16.27 -5.17
N PHE A 70 -16.64 16.00 -4.54
CA PHE A 70 -17.87 15.64 -5.24
C PHE A 70 -18.24 16.72 -6.27
N LEU A 71 -18.28 17.97 -5.82
CA LEU A 71 -18.62 19.13 -6.64
C LEU A 71 -17.60 19.39 -7.76
N SER A 72 -16.32 19.09 -7.53
CA SER A 72 -15.27 19.22 -8.55
C SER A 72 -15.38 18.18 -9.68
N GLY A 73 -16.12 17.09 -9.45
CA GLY A 73 -16.24 15.94 -10.35
C GLY A 73 -14.92 15.16 -10.55
N ARG A 74 -13.89 15.41 -9.73
CA ARG A 74 -12.56 14.76 -9.80
C ARG A 74 -12.50 13.55 -8.90
N LEU A 75 -13.22 12.50 -9.29
CA LEU A 75 -13.46 11.34 -8.45
C LEU A 75 -12.18 10.54 -8.14
N GLU A 76 -11.11 10.71 -8.92
CA GLU A 76 -9.79 10.15 -8.59
C GLU A 76 -9.18 10.73 -7.31
N THR A 77 -9.58 11.94 -6.90
CA THR A 77 -9.09 12.57 -5.68
C THR A 77 -9.67 11.94 -4.42
N TYR A 78 -10.83 11.27 -4.50
CA TYR A 78 -11.31 10.42 -3.39
C TYR A 78 -10.38 9.25 -3.13
N ILE A 79 -9.80 8.67 -4.17
CA ILE A 79 -8.84 7.56 -4.01
C ILE A 79 -7.59 8.06 -3.30
N LEU A 80 -7.11 9.26 -3.66
CA LEU A 80 -5.99 9.90 -2.95
C LEU A 80 -6.35 10.21 -1.49
N LEU A 81 -7.54 10.76 -1.22
CA LEU A 81 -8.01 11.03 0.15
C LEU A 81 -8.06 9.73 0.97
N LEU A 82 -8.57 8.65 0.40
CA LEU A 82 -8.62 7.35 1.05
C LEU A 82 -7.22 6.75 1.29
N LEU A 83 -6.27 6.96 0.38
CA LEU A 83 -4.88 6.60 0.62
C LEU A 83 -4.26 7.45 1.73
N ILE A 84 -4.55 8.76 1.78
CA ILE A 84 -4.12 9.66 2.86
C ILE A 84 -4.60 9.11 4.20
N VAL A 85 -5.89 8.83 4.32
CA VAL A 85 -6.50 8.36 5.57
C VAL A 85 -5.92 7.02 6.03
N ASN A 86 -5.71 6.06 5.12
CA ASN A 86 -5.40 4.68 5.52
C ASN A 86 -3.91 4.32 5.46
N SER A 87 -3.13 5.00 4.62
CA SER A 87 -1.80 4.58 4.24
C SER A 87 -0.79 5.72 4.35
N THR A 88 -0.99 6.69 5.25
CA THR A 88 -0.02 7.79 5.44
C THR A 88 0.38 8.01 6.88
N ILE A 89 0.03 9.17 7.43
CA ILE A 89 0.63 9.78 8.61
C ILE A 89 -0.31 9.68 9.79
N PHE A 90 -1.60 9.49 9.55
CA PHE A 90 -2.58 9.34 10.61
C PHE A 90 -2.62 7.89 11.08
N ASN A 91 -2.77 7.72 12.39
CA ASN A 91 -3.12 6.41 12.93
C ASN A 91 -4.61 6.18 12.68
N LEU A 92 -5.00 5.00 12.18
CA LEU A 92 -6.40 4.74 11.87
C LEU A 92 -7.30 4.93 13.11
N PHE A 93 -6.79 4.64 14.30
CA PHE A 93 -7.55 4.79 15.54
C PHE A 93 -7.82 6.25 15.94
N GLU A 94 -7.17 7.23 15.30
CA GLU A 94 -7.45 8.66 15.50
C GLU A 94 -8.69 9.13 14.74
N PHE A 95 -9.17 8.34 13.78
CA PHE A 95 -10.31 8.72 12.95
C PHE A 95 -11.64 8.47 13.67
N PRO A 96 -12.63 9.34 13.45
CA PRO A 96 -13.96 9.17 14.00
C PRO A 96 -14.59 7.86 13.51
N ILE A 97 -15.41 7.28 14.38
CA ILE A 97 -16.16 6.05 14.14
C ILE A 97 -17.65 6.33 14.16
N ILE A 98 -18.39 5.62 13.32
CA ILE A 98 -19.85 5.58 13.31
C ILE A 98 -20.25 4.27 13.96
N PRO A 99 -20.80 4.28 15.19
CA PRO A 99 -21.25 3.05 15.82
C PRO A 99 -22.43 2.47 15.02
N ILE A 100 -22.32 1.19 14.65
CA ILE A 100 -23.37 0.41 13.98
C ILE A 100 -23.66 -0.86 14.79
N ALA A 101 -24.80 -1.51 14.56
CA ALA A 101 -25.17 -2.72 15.30
C ALA A 101 -24.13 -3.86 15.19
N ILE A 102 -23.33 -3.85 14.12
CA ILE A 102 -22.34 -4.89 13.78
C ILE A 102 -20.90 -4.41 14.12
N GLY A 103 -20.73 -3.35 14.93
CA GLY A 103 -19.44 -2.83 15.37
C GLY A 103 -19.21 -1.37 14.97
N ASP A 104 -17.96 -1.00 14.69
CA ASP A 104 -17.60 0.38 14.39
C ASP A 104 -17.24 0.55 12.91
N LEU A 105 -17.89 1.51 12.25
CA LEU A 105 -17.62 1.86 10.86
C LEU A 105 -16.79 3.15 10.80
N TYR A 106 -15.59 3.07 10.22
CA TYR A 106 -14.77 4.26 10.01
C TYR A 106 -15.31 5.10 8.86
N TYR A 107 -15.09 6.41 8.92
CA TYR A 107 -15.52 7.33 7.85
C TYR A 107 -14.91 6.98 6.48
N SER A 108 -13.70 6.42 6.46
CA SER A 108 -13.09 5.87 5.24
C SER A 108 -13.92 4.73 4.64
N GLU A 109 -14.42 3.82 5.48
CA GLU A 109 -15.25 2.69 5.08
C GLU A 109 -16.63 3.18 4.61
N ALA A 110 -17.24 4.10 5.36
CA ALA A 110 -18.50 4.73 4.97
C ALA A 110 -18.39 5.43 3.60
N LEU A 111 -17.29 6.14 3.34
CA LEU A 111 -17.02 6.76 2.05
C LEU A 111 -16.86 5.73 0.93
N ILE A 112 -16.09 4.65 1.16
CA ILE A 112 -15.94 3.55 0.19
C ILE A 112 -17.30 2.94 -0.14
N LEU A 113 -18.09 2.58 0.87
CA LEU A 113 -19.42 1.99 0.70
C LEU A 113 -20.37 2.93 -0.05
N THR A 114 -20.36 4.23 0.28
CA THR A 114 -21.17 5.24 -0.39
C THR A 114 -20.81 5.35 -1.87
N LEU A 115 -19.51 5.39 -2.21
CA LEU A 115 -19.06 5.45 -3.60
C LEU A 115 -19.41 4.17 -4.37
N LEU A 116 -19.23 2.99 -3.77
CA LEU A 116 -19.62 1.72 -4.39
C LEU A 116 -21.13 1.64 -4.61
N MET A 117 -21.93 2.06 -3.61
CA MET A 117 -23.39 2.10 -3.69
C MET A 117 -23.86 3.06 -4.78
N ALA A 118 -23.29 4.26 -4.86
CA ALA A 118 -23.60 5.23 -5.91
C ALA A 118 -23.34 4.63 -7.31
N ARG A 119 -22.29 3.82 -7.46
CA ARG A 119 -22.01 3.12 -8.71
C ARG A 119 -23.02 2.01 -9.00
N LEU A 120 -23.45 1.26 -7.99
CA LEU A 120 -24.48 0.22 -8.13
C LEU A 120 -25.84 0.83 -8.48
N LEU A 121 -26.24 1.93 -7.84
CA LEU A 121 -27.48 2.64 -8.16
C LEU A 121 -27.46 3.18 -9.60
N LYS A 122 -26.31 3.70 -10.06
CA LYS A 122 -26.16 4.12 -11.46
C LYS A 122 -26.39 2.97 -12.45
N ARG A 123 -26.21 1.70 -12.05
CA ARG A 123 -26.50 0.53 -12.90
C ARG A 123 -27.98 0.42 -13.26
N VAL A 124 -28.88 0.87 -12.38
CA VAL A 124 -30.33 0.87 -12.64
C VAL A 124 -30.65 1.72 -13.86
N THR A 125 -29.91 2.82 -14.03
CA THR A 125 -30.10 3.76 -15.15
C THR A 125 -29.22 3.47 -16.38
N VAL A 126 -28.08 2.81 -16.20
CA VAL A 126 -27.07 2.62 -17.25
C VAL A 126 -26.50 1.22 -17.17
N LYS A 127 -26.39 0.49 -18.30
CA LYS A 127 -25.70 -0.80 -18.35
C LYS A 127 -24.23 -0.61 -17.94
N VAL A 128 -23.90 -1.00 -16.71
CA VAL A 128 -22.56 -0.90 -16.14
C VAL A 128 -22.03 -2.29 -15.79
N THR A 129 -20.80 -2.58 -16.20
CA THR A 129 -20.07 -3.77 -15.74
C THR A 129 -19.75 -3.64 -14.25
N VAL A 130 -20.28 -4.54 -13.43
CA VAL A 130 -20.17 -4.52 -11.95
C VAL A 130 -18.93 -5.23 -11.43
N ILE A 131 -18.33 -6.11 -12.22
CA ILE A 131 -17.08 -6.77 -11.84
C ILE A 131 -16.18 -6.73 -13.07
N PRO A 132 -15.11 -5.90 -13.06
CA PRO A 132 -14.18 -5.84 -14.18
C PRO A 132 -13.43 -7.16 -14.30
N LYS A 133 -13.57 -7.82 -15.46
CA LYS A 133 -12.85 -9.06 -15.74
C LYS A 133 -11.39 -8.77 -16.09
N PRO A 134 -10.48 -9.72 -15.87
CA PRO A 134 -10.62 -10.91 -15.02
C PRO A 134 -10.22 -10.64 -13.55
N MET A 135 -9.39 -9.63 -13.28
CA MET A 135 -8.81 -9.39 -11.95
C MET A 135 -9.86 -9.08 -10.87
N GLY A 136 -10.96 -8.42 -11.23
CA GLY A 136 -12.02 -8.09 -10.29
C GLY A 136 -12.69 -9.29 -9.63
N TYR A 137 -12.67 -10.47 -10.27
CA TYR A 137 -13.18 -11.70 -9.65
C TYR A 137 -12.31 -12.18 -8.51
N PHE A 138 -10.98 -12.12 -8.65
CA PHE A 138 -10.06 -12.53 -7.60
C PHE A 138 -10.15 -11.58 -6.40
N VAL A 139 -10.20 -10.27 -6.66
CA VAL A 139 -10.37 -9.26 -5.60
C VAL A 139 -11.71 -9.44 -4.88
N LEU A 140 -12.81 -9.64 -5.62
CA LEU A 140 -14.11 -9.90 -5.02
C LEU A 140 -14.10 -11.19 -4.19
N ALA A 141 -13.47 -12.25 -4.70
CA ALA A 141 -13.37 -13.52 -3.97
C ALA A 141 -12.62 -13.36 -2.64
N VAL A 142 -11.54 -12.56 -2.59
CA VAL A 142 -10.84 -12.24 -1.32
C VAL A 142 -11.80 -11.59 -0.32
N ILE A 143 -12.57 -10.60 -0.79
CA ILE A 143 -13.56 -9.89 0.05
C ILE A 143 -14.65 -10.85 0.54
N MET A 144 -15.22 -11.68 -0.35
CA MET A 144 -16.28 -12.62 -0.01
C MET A 144 -15.81 -13.68 1.00
N VAL A 145 -14.60 -14.20 0.85
CA VAL A 145 -14.03 -15.16 1.82
C VAL A 145 -13.75 -14.47 3.16
N GLY A 146 -13.28 -13.23 3.16
CA GLY A 146 -13.12 -12.43 4.37
C GLY A 146 -14.44 -12.21 5.12
N VAL A 147 -15.51 -11.83 4.40
CA VAL A 147 -16.86 -11.67 4.95
C VAL A 147 -17.38 -12.99 5.51
N PHE A 148 -17.21 -14.09 4.79
CA PHE A 148 -17.58 -15.42 5.28
C PHE A 148 -16.83 -15.78 6.57
N SER A 149 -15.51 -15.57 6.61
CA SER A 149 -14.66 -15.83 7.77
C SER A 149 -15.04 -14.95 8.98
N PHE A 150 -15.45 -13.70 8.75
CA PHE A 150 -16.02 -12.82 9.78
C PHE A 150 -17.32 -13.39 10.38
N ILE A 151 -18.29 -13.76 9.53
CA ILE A 151 -19.56 -14.34 9.98
C ILE A 151 -19.30 -15.65 10.74
N TYR A 152 -18.42 -16.49 10.21
CA TYR A 152 -18.03 -17.75 10.84
C TYR A 152 -17.36 -17.56 12.20
N ALA A 153 -16.55 -16.52 12.39
CA ALA A 153 -15.95 -16.21 13.70
C ALA A 153 -17.01 -15.85 14.75
N ILE A 154 -18.00 -15.04 14.38
CA ILE A 154 -19.06 -14.60 15.29
C ILE A 154 -19.96 -15.77 15.69
N ILE A 155 -20.41 -16.56 14.70
CA ILE A 155 -21.37 -17.64 14.95
C ILE A 155 -20.66 -18.87 15.55
N GLY A 156 -19.51 -19.26 15.00
CA GLY A 156 -18.82 -20.50 15.34
C GLY A 156 -17.86 -20.40 16.53
N PHE A 157 -17.28 -19.23 16.78
CA PHE A 157 -16.29 -19.01 17.85
C PHE A 157 -16.69 -17.94 18.86
N HIS A 158 -17.91 -17.40 18.75
CA HIS A 158 -18.44 -16.35 19.62
C HIS A 158 -17.53 -15.12 19.74
N VAL A 159 -16.82 -14.79 18.66
CA VAL A 159 -15.99 -13.58 18.61
C VAL A 159 -16.89 -12.36 18.56
N THR A 160 -16.53 -11.31 19.31
CA THR A 160 -17.27 -10.05 19.27
C THR A 160 -17.17 -9.40 17.88
N THR A 161 -18.26 -8.78 17.45
CA THR A 161 -18.34 -8.09 16.14
C THR A 161 -17.26 -7.02 15.99
N THR A 162 -16.98 -6.25 17.04
CA THR A 162 -15.89 -5.26 17.07
C THR A 162 -14.53 -5.89 16.76
N ARG A 163 -14.20 -7.03 17.39
CA ARG A 163 -12.90 -7.68 17.22
C ARG A 163 -12.74 -8.31 15.84
N ALA A 164 -13.75 -9.05 15.38
CA ALA A 164 -13.76 -9.61 14.03
C ALA A 164 -13.78 -8.51 12.95
N GLY A 165 -14.45 -7.39 13.25
CA GLY A 165 -14.59 -6.23 12.36
C GLY A 165 -13.27 -5.52 12.07
N ILE A 166 -12.34 -5.46 13.03
CA ILE A 166 -11.00 -4.87 12.82
C ILE A 166 -10.23 -5.61 11.72
N GLU A 167 -10.26 -6.94 11.72
CA GLU A 167 -9.61 -7.75 10.66
C GLU A 167 -10.39 -7.68 9.34
N LEU A 168 -11.73 -7.71 9.39
CA LEU A 168 -12.57 -7.59 8.18
C LEU A 168 -12.35 -6.25 7.47
N ARG A 169 -12.20 -5.16 8.22
CA ARG A 169 -11.88 -3.82 7.69
C ARG A 169 -10.65 -3.82 6.80
N THR A 170 -9.62 -4.54 7.22
CA THR A 170 -8.40 -4.63 6.42
C THR A 170 -8.68 -5.31 5.07
N ILE A 171 -9.53 -6.33 5.04
CA ILE A 171 -9.95 -7.01 3.80
C ILE A 171 -10.89 -6.12 2.98
N SER A 172 -11.77 -5.36 3.62
CA SER A 172 -12.74 -4.49 2.93
C SER A 172 -12.05 -3.42 2.08
N TYR A 173 -10.84 -2.98 2.46
CA TYR A 173 -10.02 -2.04 1.69
C TYR A 173 -9.55 -2.57 0.33
N TYR A 174 -9.64 -3.88 0.07
CA TYR A 174 -9.50 -4.39 -1.31
C TYR A 174 -10.53 -3.78 -2.27
N SER A 175 -11.65 -3.26 -1.75
CA SER A 175 -12.68 -2.59 -2.57
C SER A 175 -12.19 -1.32 -3.26
N LEU A 176 -11.08 -0.73 -2.80
CA LEU A 176 -10.43 0.41 -3.48
C LEU A 176 -9.99 0.08 -4.92
N PHE A 177 -9.73 -1.20 -5.20
CA PHE A 177 -9.51 -1.69 -6.57
C PHE A 177 -10.67 -1.29 -7.50
N PHE A 178 -11.91 -1.51 -7.07
CA PHE A 178 -13.09 -1.20 -7.86
C PHE A 178 -13.29 0.32 -8.02
N LEU A 179 -12.95 1.10 -6.99
CA LEU A 179 -13.00 2.56 -7.09
C LEU A 179 -12.07 3.09 -8.18
N VAL A 180 -10.83 2.57 -8.28
CA VAL A 180 -9.92 2.94 -9.36
C VAL A 180 -10.54 2.64 -10.73
N ILE A 181 -11.11 1.46 -10.92
CA ILE A 181 -11.69 1.07 -12.21
C ILE A 181 -12.90 1.94 -12.59
N TYR A 182 -13.76 2.27 -11.63
CA TYR A 182 -15.00 3.01 -11.90
C TYR A 182 -14.84 4.52 -12.00
N TYR A 183 -13.94 5.08 -11.22
CA TYR A 183 -13.82 6.53 -11.06
C TYR A 183 -12.67 7.14 -11.86
N VAL A 184 -11.62 6.36 -12.18
CA VAL A 184 -10.61 6.79 -13.15
C VAL A 184 -11.11 6.41 -14.54
N ARG A 185 -11.50 7.40 -15.36
CA ARG A 185 -12.07 7.15 -16.70
C ARG A 185 -11.16 7.55 -17.85
N SER A 186 -10.28 8.52 -17.62
CA SER A 186 -9.42 9.07 -18.66
C SER A 186 -7.93 8.96 -18.32
N HIS A 187 -7.07 9.05 -19.34
CA HIS A 187 -5.62 9.19 -19.14
C HIS A 187 -5.24 10.38 -18.28
N LYS A 188 -6.00 11.49 -18.35
CA LYS A 188 -5.74 12.68 -17.53
C LYS A 188 -5.96 12.37 -16.04
N GLN A 189 -7.07 11.72 -15.70
CA GLN A 189 -7.36 11.30 -14.32
C GLN A 189 -6.36 10.26 -13.81
N LEU A 190 -5.96 9.31 -14.66
CA LEU A 190 -4.93 8.34 -14.28
C LEU A 190 -3.59 9.03 -13.99
N LYS A 191 -3.16 9.96 -14.84
CA LYS A 191 -1.95 10.77 -14.59
C LYS A 191 -2.07 11.62 -13.33
N SER A 192 -3.25 12.20 -13.09
CA SER A 192 -3.57 12.96 -11.87
C SER A 192 -3.41 12.09 -10.61
N LEU A 193 -3.99 10.88 -10.61
CA LEU A 193 -3.85 9.90 -9.53
C LEU A 193 -2.38 9.50 -9.32
N LEU A 194 -1.66 9.18 -10.39
CA LEU A 194 -0.23 8.80 -10.30
C LEU A 194 0.64 9.93 -9.78
N LEU A 195 0.40 11.17 -10.23
CA LEU A 195 1.09 12.35 -9.74
C LEU A 195 0.78 12.59 -8.26
N GLY A 196 -0.50 12.52 -7.87
CA GLY A 196 -0.92 12.67 -6.48
C GLY A 196 -0.30 11.63 -5.55
N MET A 197 -0.24 10.36 -5.98
CA MET A 197 0.46 9.31 -5.23
C MET A 197 1.96 9.58 -5.13
N GLY A 198 2.61 10.03 -6.22
CA GLY A 198 4.03 10.38 -6.20
C GLY A 198 4.35 11.55 -5.26
N VAL A 199 3.53 12.59 -5.27
CA VAL A 199 3.64 13.74 -4.34
C VAL A 199 3.44 13.27 -2.90
N LEU A 200 2.40 12.48 -2.66
CA LEU A 200 2.10 11.95 -1.33
C LEU A 200 3.25 11.10 -0.78
N THR A 201 3.80 10.19 -1.58
CA THR A 201 4.97 9.40 -1.23
C THR A 201 6.18 10.27 -0.89
N GLY A 202 6.41 11.35 -1.65
CA GLY A 202 7.48 12.32 -1.37
C GLY A 202 7.29 13.04 -0.03
N ILE A 203 6.08 13.52 0.25
CA ILE A 203 5.74 14.19 1.51
C ILE A 203 5.98 13.25 2.70
N ILE A 204 5.52 11.99 2.62
CA ILE A 204 5.71 11.01 3.69
C ILE A 204 7.20 10.74 3.94
N ALA A 205 8.00 10.59 2.88
CA ALA A 205 9.44 10.36 3.02
C ALA A 205 10.15 11.55 3.67
N ILE A 206 9.79 12.78 3.28
CA ILE A 206 10.33 14.01 3.90
C ILE A 206 9.95 14.07 5.37
N LEU A 207 8.68 13.85 5.71
CA LEU A 207 8.23 13.90 7.10
C LEU A 207 8.87 12.80 7.95
N LEU A 208 9.18 11.64 7.38
CA LEU A 208 9.91 10.59 8.07
C LEU A 208 11.34 11.05 8.40
N ILE A 209 12.04 11.65 7.43
CA ILE A 209 13.36 12.25 7.67
C ILE A 209 13.30 13.32 8.76
N VAL A 210 12.30 14.21 8.69
CA VAL A 210 12.10 15.27 9.70
C VAL A 210 11.80 14.67 11.08
N GLN A 211 10.93 13.67 11.18
CA GLN A 211 10.63 12.98 12.44
C GLN A 211 11.89 12.35 13.06
N THR A 212 12.73 11.72 12.24
CA THR A 212 13.98 11.12 12.74
C THR A 212 14.94 12.20 13.25
N VAL A 213 14.98 13.37 12.63
CA VAL A 213 15.80 14.51 13.07
C VAL A 213 15.28 15.12 14.37
N LEU A 214 13.96 15.25 14.52
CA LEU A 214 13.34 15.86 15.71
C LEU A 214 13.34 14.97 16.95
N GLY A 215 13.66 13.68 16.78
CA GLY A 215 13.66 12.70 17.86
C GLY A 215 12.27 12.14 18.16
N TYR A 216 12.19 11.31 19.19
CA TYR A 216 10.94 10.66 19.62
C TYR A 216 10.09 11.54 20.54
N GLU A 217 10.66 12.63 21.09
CA GLU A 217 9.95 13.57 21.97
C GLU A 217 8.96 14.46 21.20
N ASN A 218 9.20 14.68 19.91
CA ASN A 218 8.41 15.56 19.07
C ASN A 218 7.68 14.75 17.98
N GLU A 219 6.62 14.04 18.34
CA GLU A 219 5.84 13.21 17.41
C GLU A 219 5.02 14.05 16.42
N ILE A 220 5.54 14.24 15.21
CA ILE A 220 4.85 14.81 14.05
C ILE A 220 4.04 13.74 13.32
N LEU A 221 4.62 12.56 13.19
CA LEU A 221 4.02 11.46 12.44
C LEU A 221 3.20 10.56 13.36
N GLY A 222 2.01 10.18 12.93
CA GLY A 222 1.28 9.09 13.57
C GLY A 222 1.89 7.74 13.23
N GLY A 223 1.70 6.79 14.15
CA GLY A 223 2.37 5.50 14.14
C GLY A 223 3.12 5.29 15.44
N ARG A 224 4.15 4.45 15.40
CA ARG A 224 4.99 4.17 16.57
C ARG A 224 6.35 4.83 16.36
N VAL A 225 6.59 5.89 17.15
CA VAL A 225 7.89 6.55 17.25
C VAL A 225 8.54 6.06 18.52
N GLU A 226 9.71 5.43 18.41
CA GLU A 226 10.36 4.82 19.57
C GLU A 226 11.87 4.94 19.49
N VAL A 227 12.53 4.87 20.65
CA VAL A 227 13.97 4.67 20.72
C VAL A 227 14.34 3.37 20.01
N LEU A 228 15.34 3.43 19.14
CA LEU A 228 15.80 2.30 18.39
C LEU A 228 16.37 1.24 19.34
N ASN A 229 15.69 0.10 19.41
CA ASN A 229 16.18 -1.09 20.11
C ASN A 229 16.57 -2.18 19.09
N THR A 230 17.84 -2.56 19.06
CA THR A 230 18.35 -3.64 18.21
C THR A 230 19.39 -4.48 18.93
N ALA A 231 19.34 -5.80 18.75
CA ALA A 231 20.28 -6.75 19.36
C ALA A 231 20.42 -6.60 20.90
N GLY A 232 19.37 -6.16 21.59
CA GLY A 232 19.38 -5.91 23.04
C GLY A 232 20.00 -4.58 23.46
N GLN A 233 20.52 -3.79 22.51
CA GLN A 233 21.05 -2.45 22.76
C GLN A 233 20.00 -1.38 22.42
N LYS A 234 19.86 -0.40 23.32
CA LYS A 234 19.06 0.82 23.10
C LYS A 234 19.99 1.92 22.60
N PHE A 235 19.61 2.55 21.50
CA PHE A 235 20.31 3.71 20.94
C PHE A 235 19.47 4.95 21.24
N GLU A 236 19.68 5.57 22.40
CA GLU A 236 18.83 6.66 22.92
C GLU A 236 18.71 7.86 21.96
N ASP A 237 19.78 8.16 21.22
CA ASP A 237 19.81 9.23 20.23
C ASP A 237 19.21 8.85 18.86
N MET A 238 18.70 7.63 18.72
CA MET A 238 18.19 7.11 17.45
C MET A 238 16.70 6.85 17.55
N THR A 239 15.95 7.58 16.74
CA THR A 239 14.50 7.42 16.65
C THR A 239 14.13 6.48 15.51
N ARG A 240 13.43 5.40 15.85
CA ARG A 240 12.79 4.50 14.90
C ARG A 240 11.36 4.94 14.69
N VAL A 241 11.01 5.16 13.42
CA VAL A 241 9.66 5.56 13.03
C VAL A 241 8.98 4.45 12.23
N LEU A 242 7.91 3.88 12.79
CA LEU A 242 7.05 2.91 12.14
C LEU A 242 5.73 3.59 11.74
N ILE A 243 5.65 4.01 10.48
CA ILE A 243 4.45 4.67 9.95
C ILE A 243 3.66 3.77 9.00
N PRO A 244 2.33 3.94 8.92
CA PRO A 244 1.49 3.35 7.88
C PRO A 244 1.99 3.63 6.45
N GLY A 245 2.55 4.83 6.22
CA GLY A 245 3.02 5.31 4.93
C GLY A 245 4.24 4.61 4.31
N SER A 246 4.86 3.64 4.98
CA SER A 246 5.98 2.90 4.40
C SER A 246 5.61 2.14 3.11
N SER A 247 4.34 1.70 2.99
CA SER A 247 3.84 1.01 1.81
C SER A 247 3.89 1.88 0.55
N LEU A 248 3.52 3.17 0.67
CA LEU A 248 3.60 4.15 -0.40
C LEU A 248 5.05 4.51 -0.76
N ILE A 249 5.96 4.55 0.22
CA ILE A 249 7.41 4.74 -0.04
C ILE A 249 7.95 3.62 -0.91
N ILE A 250 7.68 2.35 -0.56
CA ILE A 250 8.18 1.21 -1.34
C ILE A 250 7.56 1.18 -2.74
N LEU A 251 6.26 1.40 -2.88
CA LEU A 251 5.62 1.48 -4.19
C LEU A 251 6.20 2.61 -5.04
N GLY A 252 6.26 3.82 -4.47
CA GLY A 252 6.75 5.00 -5.17
C GLY A 252 8.21 4.86 -5.57
N LEU A 253 9.07 4.32 -4.69
CA LEU A 253 10.47 4.04 -5.00
C LEU A 253 10.60 3.10 -6.20
N ASN A 254 9.86 1.98 -6.20
CA ASN A 254 9.86 1.04 -7.32
C ASN A 254 9.39 1.68 -8.64
N CYS A 255 8.35 2.53 -8.58
CA CYS A 255 7.86 3.25 -9.76
C CYS A 255 8.85 4.30 -10.27
N MET A 256 9.47 5.08 -9.38
CA MET A 256 10.44 6.12 -9.74
C MET A 256 11.74 5.53 -10.29
N VAL A 257 12.23 4.42 -9.72
CA VAL A 257 13.38 3.67 -10.24
C VAL A 257 13.05 3.12 -11.63
N ALA A 258 11.88 2.48 -11.81
CA ALA A 258 11.45 2.00 -13.11
C ALA A 258 11.35 3.14 -14.14
N LEU A 259 10.77 4.27 -13.75
CA LEU A 259 10.66 5.45 -14.61
C LEU A 259 12.03 5.97 -15.01
N TYR A 260 12.94 6.16 -14.06
CA TYR A 260 14.30 6.63 -14.33
C TYR A 260 15.08 5.69 -15.26
N ILE A 261 14.93 4.38 -15.09
CA ILE A 261 15.58 3.37 -15.92
C ILE A 261 14.97 3.36 -17.33
N MET A 262 13.66 3.57 -17.48
CA MET A 262 12.98 3.46 -18.76
C MET A 262 12.97 4.75 -19.59
N GLN A 263 13.07 5.91 -18.95
CA GLN A 263 13.02 7.20 -19.62
C GLN A 263 14.24 7.45 -20.53
N LYS A 264 14.03 8.10 -21.69
CA LYS A 264 15.15 8.50 -22.57
C LYS A 264 15.96 9.61 -21.92
N ARG A 265 17.26 9.70 -22.24
CA ARG A 265 18.17 10.72 -21.67
C ARG A 265 17.75 12.16 -21.99
N ALA A 266 17.16 12.38 -23.16
CA ALA A 266 16.75 13.70 -23.62
C ALA A 266 15.44 14.22 -23.02
N GLU A 267 14.70 13.39 -22.26
CA GLU A 267 13.42 13.82 -21.72
C GLU A 267 13.60 14.76 -20.52
N ARG A 268 12.98 15.94 -20.60
CA ARG A 268 12.95 16.93 -19.51
C ARG A 268 12.35 16.29 -18.25
N GLY A 269 13.02 16.51 -17.11
CA GLY A 269 12.58 16.00 -15.81
C GLY A 269 13.20 14.67 -15.38
N ARG A 270 13.93 13.96 -16.26
CA ARG A 270 14.61 12.72 -15.86
C ARG A 270 15.60 12.92 -14.71
N SER A 271 16.37 14.00 -14.73
CA SER A 271 17.32 14.34 -13.66
C SER A 271 16.63 14.64 -12.33
N LEU A 272 15.40 15.15 -12.35
CA LEU A 272 14.61 15.41 -11.13
C LEU A 272 14.18 14.11 -10.44
N LEU A 273 14.19 12.96 -11.13
CA LEU A 273 13.89 11.68 -10.51
C LEU A 273 14.99 11.23 -9.54
N LEU A 274 16.25 11.61 -9.76
CA LEU A 274 17.36 11.24 -8.86
C LEU A 274 17.21 11.80 -7.44
N PRO A 275 17.00 13.12 -7.22
CA PRO A 275 16.78 13.64 -5.89
C PRO A 275 15.50 13.07 -5.25
N ILE A 276 14.44 12.83 -6.04
CA ILE A 276 13.23 12.17 -5.52
C ILE A 276 13.56 10.76 -5.02
N ILE A 277 14.24 9.93 -5.85
CA ILE A 277 14.67 8.59 -5.47
C ILE A 277 15.56 8.64 -4.21
N ALA A 278 16.49 9.59 -4.13
CA ALA A 278 17.36 9.76 -2.98
C ALA A 278 16.54 10.03 -1.70
N VAL A 279 15.59 10.96 -1.74
CA VAL A 279 14.68 11.24 -0.61
C VAL A 279 13.89 10.00 -0.21
N LEU A 280 13.36 9.22 -1.16
CA LEU A 280 12.63 7.99 -0.86
C LEU A 280 13.51 6.90 -0.24
N VAL A 281 14.75 6.76 -0.71
CA VAL A 281 15.73 5.83 -0.12
C VAL A 281 16.09 6.26 1.31
N CYS A 282 16.31 7.56 1.53
CA CYS A 282 16.59 8.09 2.87
C CYS A 282 15.43 7.83 3.83
N GLY A 283 14.19 8.14 3.41
CA GLY A 283 12.99 7.81 4.18
C GLY A 283 12.89 6.31 4.49
N LEU A 284 13.17 5.45 3.51
CA LEU A 284 13.16 3.99 3.70
C LEU A 284 14.23 3.53 4.72
N ILE A 285 15.44 4.08 4.67
CA ILE A 285 16.52 3.74 5.61
C ILE A 285 16.11 4.10 7.04
N PHE A 286 15.53 5.28 7.24
CA PHE A 286 15.10 5.74 8.56
C PHE A 286 13.88 5.01 9.14
N THR A 287 13.20 4.15 8.36
CA THR A 287 12.23 3.20 8.94
C THR A 287 12.88 2.16 9.85
N PHE A 288 14.21 1.95 9.76
CA PHE A 288 14.97 0.88 10.42
C PHE A 288 14.31 -0.51 10.35
N THR A 289 13.59 -0.77 9.25
CA THR A 289 12.81 -1.99 9.07
C THR A 289 13.48 -2.89 8.04
N ARG A 290 14.24 -3.87 8.55
CA ARG A 290 15.04 -4.84 7.76
C ARG A 290 14.25 -5.47 6.61
N SER A 291 13.01 -5.87 6.88
CA SER A 291 12.15 -6.51 5.88
C SER A 291 11.78 -5.57 4.72
N HIS A 292 11.66 -4.26 4.95
CA HIS A 292 11.43 -3.28 3.88
C HIS A 292 12.66 -3.14 2.98
N TRP A 293 13.88 -3.13 3.56
CA TRP A 293 15.12 -3.07 2.79
C TRP A 293 15.29 -4.29 1.89
N VAL A 294 15.10 -5.49 2.46
CA VAL A 294 15.15 -6.75 1.69
C VAL A 294 14.10 -6.76 0.57
N THR A 295 12.90 -6.25 0.84
CA THR A 295 11.84 -6.16 -0.18
C THR A 295 12.26 -5.28 -1.35
N VAL A 296 12.80 -4.09 -1.08
CA VAL A 296 13.27 -3.18 -2.13
C VAL A 296 14.44 -3.77 -2.90
N MET A 297 15.40 -4.40 -2.20
CA MET A 297 16.53 -5.10 -2.86
C MET A 297 16.02 -6.20 -3.80
N LEU A 298 15.06 -7.00 -3.36
CA LEU A 298 14.46 -8.05 -4.18
C LEU A 298 13.67 -7.47 -5.37
N SER A 299 12.92 -6.39 -5.17
CA SER A 299 12.21 -5.70 -6.25
C SER A 299 13.17 -5.14 -7.29
N VAL A 300 14.29 -4.54 -6.88
CA VAL A 300 15.35 -4.05 -7.78
C VAL A 300 16.02 -5.21 -8.51
N ALA A 301 16.39 -6.29 -7.81
CA ALA A 301 16.97 -7.48 -8.43
C ALA A 301 16.04 -8.12 -9.46
N THR A 302 14.74 -8.18 -9.16
CA THR A 302 13.72 -8.65 -10.08
C THR A 302 13.59 -7.72 -11.29
N MET A 303 13.61 -6.40 -11.07
CA MET A 303 13.59 -5.41 -12.14
C MET A 303 14.78 -5.59 -13.08
N LEU A 304 15.99 -5.77 -12.54
CA LEU A 304 17.20 -6.08 -13.29
C LEU A 304 17.05 -7.35 -14.12
N PHE A 305 16.52 -8.41 -13.53
CA PHE A 305 16.29 -9.67 -14.22
C PHE A 305 15.30 -9.52 -15.39
N VAL A 306 14.17 -8.83 -15.17
CA VAL A 306 13.16 -8.56 -16.20
C VAL A 306 13.73 -7.70 -17.34
N LEU A 307 14.63 -6.79 -17.02
CA LEU A 307 15.25 -5.84 -17.96
C LEU A 307 16.64 -6.27 -18.47
N ARG A 308 17.14 -7.47 -18.13
CA ARG A 308 18.53 -7.93 -18.40
C ARG A 308 19.02 -7.82 -19.85
N ARG A 309 18.10 -7.80 -20.81
CA ARG A 309 18.42 -7.64 -22.24
C ARG A 309 18.68 -6.18 -22.66
N ARG A 310 18.53 -5.20 -21.75
CA ARG A 310 18.77 -3.78 -22.02
C ARG A 310 20.12 -3.35 -21.43
N ILE A 311 21.19 -3.42 -22.22
CA ILE A 311 22.57 -3.16 -21.78
C ILE A 311 22.76 -1.78 -21.11
N ASN A 312 22.00 -0.78 -21.54
CA ASN A 312 22.04 0.59 -21.01
C ASN A 312 21.50 0.76 -19.58
N MET A 313 21.08 -0.32 -18.92
CA MET A 313 20.50 -0.29 -17.57
C MET A 313 21.56 -0.29 -16.47
N TYR A 314 22.64 -1.07 -16.61
CA TYR A 314 23.68 -1.19 -15.57
C TYR A 314 24.29 0.15 -15.14
N PRO A 315 24.71 1.07 -16.05
CA PRO A 315 25.22 2.37 -15.63
C PRO A 315 24.15 3.23 -14.94
N ARG A 316 22.86 3.06 -15.28
CA ARG A 316 21.76 3.80 -14.65
C ARG A 316 21.54 3.31 -13.22
N LEU A 317 21.61 2.01 -12.99
CA LEU A 317 21.51 1.46 -11.65
C LEU A 317 22.73 1.84 -10.82
N ALA A 318 23.94 1.75 -11.38
CA ALA A 318 25.16 2.18 -10.70
C ALA A 318 25.05 3.63 -10.22
N LEU A 319 24.46 4.52 -11.04
CA LEU A 319 24.21 5.90 -10.65
C LEU A 319 23.15 6.02 -9.53
N ILE A 320 22.07 5.23 -9.56
CA ILE A 320 21.09 5.20 -8.45
C ILE A 320 21.76 4.75 -7.15
N VAL A 321 22.55 3.68 -7.21
CA VAL A 321 23.29 3.15 -6.06
C VAL A 321 24.29 4.19 -5.56
N ALA A 322 25.04 4.84 -6.46
CA ALA A 322 25.95 5.92 -6.10
C ALA A 322 25.23 7.09 -5.41
N CYS A 323 24.10 7.56 -5.96
CA CYS A 323 23.30 8.61 -5.33
C CYS A 323 22.76 8.20 -3.96
N ALA A 324 22.32 6.95 -3.80
CA ALA A 324 21.88 6.42 -2.52
C ALA A 324 23.02 6.35 -1.50
N LEU A 325 24.21 5.90 -1.91
CA LEU A 325 25.41 5.87 -1.07
C LEU A 325 25.86 7.27 -0.67
N ILE A 326 25.93 8.21 -1.63
CA ILE A 326 26.31 9.60 -1.36
C ILE A 326 25.29 10.25 -0.43
N GLY A 327 23.98 10.09 -0.68
CA GLY A 327 22.94 10.60 0.22
C GLY A 327 23.06 10.01 1.62
N GLY A 328 23.35 8.71 1.73
CA GLY A 328 23.63 8.06 3.00
C GLY A 328 24.85 8.63 3.71
N VAL A 329 25.95 8.89 3.00
CA VAL A 329 27.16 9.52 3.56
C VAL A 329 26.90 10.94 4.02
N ILE A 330 26.19 11.75 3.23
CA ILE A 330 25.83 13.13 3.61
C ILE A 330 24.97 13.12 4.88
N LEU A 331 24.00 12.22 4.97
CA LEU A 331 23.19 12.05 6.18
C LEU A 331 24.01 11.60 7.38
N LEU A 332 24.97 10.69 7.18
CA LEU A 332 25.90 10.26 8.23
C LEU A 332 26.80 11.41 8.70
N GLN A 333 27.17 12.35 7.83
CA GLN A 333 28.04 13.49 8.17
C GLN A 333 27.28 14.72 8.68
N ALA A 334 25.96 14.77 8.47
CA ALA A 334 25.15 15.86 8.98
C ALA A 334 25.22 15.85 10.51
N LYS A 335 25.79 16.91 11.11
CA LYS A 335 25.94 17.11 12.56
C LYS A 335 24.63 17.01 13.36
N VAL A 336 23.50 16.93 12.65
CA VAL A 336 22.15 16.77 13.19
C VAL A 336 21.99 15.42 13.90
N LEU A 337 22.65 14.36 13.40
CA LEU A 337 22.67 13.05 14.05
C LEU A 337 24.10 12.73 14.45
N ASN A 338 24.30 12.07 15.60
CA ASN A 338 25.62 11.60 15.99
C ASN A 338 26.11 10.57 14.93
N PRO A 339 27.10 10.91 14.07
CA PRO A 339 27.50 10.09 12.92
C PRO A 339 27.86 8.67 13.30
N ARG A 340 28.50 8.55 14.47
CA ARG A 340 29.01 7.31 15.01
C ARG A 340 27.86 6.39 15.41
N ILE A 341 26.89 6.92 16.16
CA ILE A 341 25.71 6.18 16.61
C ILE A 341 24.85 5.75 15.43
N LEU A 342 24.63 6.63 14.43
CA LEU A 342 23.88 6.26 13.23
C LEU A 342 24.58 5.15 12.44
N LYS A 343 25.91 5.23 12.26
CA LYS A 343 26.69 4.18 11.60
C LYS A 343 26.60 2.85 12.36
N GLU A 344 26.78 2.87 13.68
CA GLU A 344 26.66 1.69 14.55
C GLU A 344 25.25 1.10 14.46
N ALA A 345 24.20 1.92 14.59
CA ALA A 345 22.81 1.50 14.49
C ALA A 345 22.46 0.84 13.15
N VAL A 346 22.88 1.43 12.02
CA VAL A 346 22.65 0.87 10.67
C VAL A 346 23.44 -0.43 10.48
N PHE A 347 24.68 -0.47 10.95
CA PHE A 347 25.56 -1.64 10.85
C PHE A 347 25.03 -2.81 11.69
N GLU A 348 24.70 -2.57 12.96
CA GLU A 348 24.09 -3.55 13.87
C GLU A 348 22.77 -4.08 13.31
N ARG A 349 21.92 -3.21 12.76
CA ARG A 349 20.69 -3.63 12.08
C ARG A 349 20.96 -4.50 10.86
N SER A 350 21.99 -4.21 10.07
CA SER A 350 22.34 -5.00 8.88
C SER A 350 22.89 -6.38 9.27
N ILE A 351 23.78 -6.43 10.26
CA ILE A 351 24.41 -7.68 10.72
C ILE A 351 23.46 -8.55 11.54
N SER A 352 22.51 -7.96 12.26
CA SER A 352 21.52 -8.71 13.04
C SER A 352 20.70 -9.71 12.22
N ILE A 353 20.66 -9.58 10.89
CA ILE A 353 20.05 -10.58 9.99
C ILE A 353 20.90 -11.87 9.97
N LEU A 354 22.21 -11.72 9.95
CA LEU A 354 23.18 -12.82 9.91
C LEU A 354 23.37 -13.45 11.30
N ASP A 355 23.36 -12.63 12.36
CA ASP A 355 23.55 -13.07 13.75
C ASP A 355 22.26 -13.54 14.46
N ALA A 356 21.13 -13.56 13.75
CA ALA A 356 19.84 -14.04 14.23
C ALA A 356 19.90 -15.41 14.92
N HIS A 357 20.79 -16.30 14.47
CA HIS A 357 20.97 -17.63 15.02
C HIS A 357 21.62 -17.64 16.42
N LYS A 358 22.49 -16.68 16.73
CA LYS A 358 23.23 -16.62 18.01
C LYS A 358 22.36 -16.12 19.16
N ASN A 359 21.51 -15.14 18.88
CA ASN A 359 20.67 -14.47 19.89
C ASN A 359 19.18 -14.86 19.79
N PHE A 360 18.87 -15.99 19.16
CA PHE A 360 17.51 -16.37 18.79
C PHE A 360 16.51 -16.19 19.94
N ARG A 361 16.77 -16.77 21.12
CA ARG A 361 15.86 -16.75 22.29
C ARG A 361 15.56 -15.34 22.83
N ASN A 362 16.47 -14.39 22.65
CA ASN A 362 16.32 -13.02 23.13
C ASN A 362 15.87 -12.05 22.01
N ASP A 363 15.71 -12.54 20.78
CA ASP A 363 15.28 -11.75 19.64
C ASP A 363 13.76 -11.89 19.42
N THR A 364 13.18 -10.84 18.85
CA THR A 364 11.86 -10.82 18.21
C THR A 364 11.60 -11.98 17.25
N LEU A 365 12.66 -12.60 16.72
CA LEU A 365 12.56 -13.80 15.89
C LEU A 365 12.05 -15.03 16.66
N TYR A 366 12.47 -15.23 17.92
CA TYR A 366 11.92 -16.32 18.73
C TYR A 366 10.44 -16.10 19.01
N MET A 367 10.02 -14.84 19.23
CA MET A 367 8.60 -14.52 19.38
C MET A 367 7.79 -14.92 18.14
N ARG A 368 8.27 -14.55 16.95
CA ARG A 368 7.64 -14.90 15.67
C ARG A 368 7.66 -16.39 15.38
N TYR A 369 8.69 -17.11 15.83
CA TYR A 369 8.76 -18.55 15.73
C TYR A 369 7.67 -19.21 16.58
N MET A 370 7.57 -18.84 17.87
CA MET A 370 6.54 -19.37 18.77
C MET A 370 5.14 -19.02 18.27
N GLU A 371 4.96 -17.81 17.77
CA GLU A 371 3.73 -17.35 17.13
C GLU A 371 3.33 -18.25 15.95
N SER A 372 4.28 -18.54 15.05
CA SER A 372 4.08 -19.39 13.88
C SER A 372 3.78 -20.83 14.27
N LEU A 373 4.45 -21.35 15.31
CA LEU A 373 4.24 -22.70 15.83
C LEU A 373 2.81 -22.87 16.38
N MET A 374 2.32 -21.89 17.13
CA MET A 374 0.95 -21.92 17.67
C MET A 374 -0.11 -21.73 16.59
N ALA A 375 0.14 -20.81 15.63
CA ALA A 375 -0.71 -20.66 14.47
C ALA A 375 -0.80 -21.98 13.68
N TRP A 376 0.33 -22.65 13.45
CA TRP A 376 0.38 -23.93 12.75
C TRP A 376 -0.38 -25.04 13.46
N LYS A 377 -0.28 -25.12 14.79
CA LYS A 377 -1.07 -26.06 15.59
C LYS A 377 -2.57 -25.83 15.36
N LYS A 378 -3.02 -24.58 15.41
CA LYS A 378 -4.43 -24.21 15.17
C LYS A 378 -4.89 -24.45 13.73
N ILE A 379 -4.01 -24.25 12.75
CA ILE A 379 -4.28 -24.59 11.35
C ILE A 379 -4.54 -26.09 11.18
N LYS A 380 -3.78 -26.95 11.88
CA LYS A 380 -4.01 -28.40 11.85
C LYS A 380 -5.36 -28.79 12.45
N GLU A 381 -5.79 -28.07 13.48
CA GLU A 381 -7.10 -28.28 14.13
C GLU A 381 -8.26 -27.80 13.23
N HIS A 382 -8.05 -26.72 12.45
CA HIS A 382 -9.09 -26.10 11.61
C HIS A 382 -8.60 -25.83 10.17
N PRO A 383 -8.25 -26.86 9.39
CA PRO A 383 -7.59 -26.66 8.10
C PRO A 383 -8.51 -26.05 7.04
N LEU A 384 -9.78 -26.48 7.00
CA LEU A 384 -10.69 -26.10 5.92
C LEU A 384 -11.17 -24.65 6.03
N LEU A 385 -11.72 -24.25 7.17
CA LEU A 385 -12.35 -22.93 7.33
C LEU A 385 -11.50 -21.94 8.15
N GLY A 386 -10.40 -22.40 8.74
CA GLY A 386 -9.68 -21.63 9.73
C GLY A 386 -10.49 -21.45 11.02
N ILE A 387 -10.07 -20.48 11.83
CA ILE A 387 -10.73 -20.13 13.10
C ILE A 387 -11.58 -18.87 13.00
N GLY A 388 -11.70 -18.26 11.81
CA GLY A 388 -12.42 -17.00 11.63
C GLY A 388 -11.60 -15.74 11.97
N LEU A 389 -12.03 -14.59 11.45
CA LEU A 389 -11.41 -13.29 11.70
C LEU A 389 -11.58 -12.86 13.17
N GLY A 390 -10.53 -12.29 13.76
CA GLY A 390 -10.54 -11.76 15.13
C GLY A 390 -10.41 -12.81 16.24
N THR A 391 -10.49 -14.10 15.91
CA THR A 391 -10.35 -15.19 16.90
C THR A 391 -8.96 -15.23 17.50
N VAL A 392 -8.88 -15.43 18.82
CA VAL A 392 -7.62 -15.64 19.56
C VAL A 392 -7.13 -17.05 19.33
N TYR A 393 -5.89 -17.20 18.85
CA TYR A 393 -5.31 -18.51 18.56
C TYR A 393 -4.20 -18.93 19.55
N ARG A 394 -3.68 -17.98 20.33
CA ARG A 394 -2.66 -18.23 21.37
C ARG A 394 -2.90 -17.39 22.61
N GLN A 395 -2.37 -17.86 23.74
CA GLN A 395 -2.27 -17.08 24.98
C GLN A 395 -1.17 -16.02 24.86
N ASN A 396 -1.17 -15.06 25.79
CA ASN A 396 -0.10 -14.07 25.91
C ASN A 396 1.18 -14.78 26.37
N LEU A 397 2.21 -14.76 25.54
CA LEU A 397 3.48 -15.45 25.76
C LEU A 397 4.53 -14.52 26.38
N PHE A 398 4.38 -13.21 26.17
CA PHE A 398 5.39 -12.22 26.53
C PHE A 398 4.91 -11.30 27.66
N GLY A 399 4.08 -11.83 28.57
CA GLY A 399 3.54 -11.08 29.72
C GLY A 399 2.65 -9.91 29.30
N ASN A 400 2.61 -8.86 30.14
CA ASN A 400 1.80 -7.66 29.93
C ASN A 400 2.52 -6.57 29.11
N THR A 401 3.16 -6.96 28.00
CA THR A 401 3.74 -5.97 27.07
C THR A 401 2.62 -5.22 26.34
N SER A 402 2.90 -4.00 25.86
CA SER A 402 1.96 -3.25 24.99
C SER A 402 1.53 -4.08 23.78
N TYR A 403 2.48 -4.78 23.17
CA TYR A 403 2.22 -5.71 22.08
C TYR A 403 1.16 -6.77 22.43
N GLU A 404 1.26 -7.44 23.59
CA GLU A 404 0.28 -8.45 23.99
C GLU A 404 -1.06 -7.85 24.44
N ARG A 405 -1.09 -6.59 24.88
CA ARG A 405 -2.35 -5.91 25.18
C ARG A 405 -3.11 -5.52 23.92
N ASP A 406 -2.40 -5.01 22.92
CA ASP A 406 -3.02 -4.41 21.73
C ASP A 406 -3.40 -5.45 20.68
N VAL A 407 -2.57 -6.48 20.50
CA VAL A 407 -2.74 -7.50 19.45
C VAL A 407 -2.62 -8.94 19.96
N GLY A 408 -2.65 -9.11 21.28
CA GLY A 408 -2.43 -10.38 21.99
C GLY A 408 -3.23 -11.54 21.41
N GLY A 409 -2.50 -12.43 20.76
CA GLY A 409 -3.01 -13.70 20.25
C GLY A 409 -3.99 -13.63 19.08
N THR A 410 -4.17 -12.48 18.41
CA THR A 410 -4.96 -12.40 17.17
C THR A 410 -4.12 -12.18 15.92
N MET A 411 -3.01 -11.46 16.05
CA MET A 411 -2.13 -11.15 14.93
C MET A 411 -1.12 -12.29 14.71
N VAL A 412 -0.97 -12.69 13.44
CA VAL A 412 0.16 -13.50 12.98
C VAL A 412 0.98 -12.65 12.01
N HIS A 413 2.28 -12.56 12.26
CA HIS A 413 3.23 -11.81 11.46
C HIS A 413 3.33 -12.41 10.05
N SER A 414 3.41 -13.73 9.88
CA SER A 414 3.46 -14.33 8.54
C SER A 414 2.10 -14.24 7.86
N GLY A 415 1.99 -13.47 6.78
CA GLY A 415 0.70 -13.27 6.11
C GLY A 415 0.12 -14.55 5.49
N TYR A 416 0.97 -15.51 5.12
CA TYR A 416 0.52 -16.82 4.64
C TYR A 416 -0.11 -17.66 5.76
N LEU A 417 0.55 -17.74 6.92
CA LEU A 417 0.00 -18.44 8.07
C LEU A 417 -1.25 -17.74 8.60
N ALA A 418 -1.23 -16.41 8.65
CA ALA A 418 -2.36 -15.61 9.09
C ALA A 418 -3.60 -15.86 8.22
N THR A 419 -3.43 -15.86 6.90
CA THR A 419 -4.52 -16.15 5.94
C THR A 419 -5.08 -17.55 6.14
N GLN A 420 -4.22 -18.57 6.19
CA GLN A 420 -4.64 -19.96 6.38
C GLN A 420 -5.30 -20.18 7.74
N LEU A 421 -4.75 -19.57 8.79
CA LEU A 421 -5.29 -19.66 10.15
C LEU A 421 -6.70 -19.07 10.21
N LYS A 422 -6.92 -17.89 9.63
CA LYS A 422 -8.16 -17.14 9.79
C LYS A 422 -9.23 -17.51 8.79
N MET A 423 -8.85 -17.78 7.54
CA MET A 423 -9.76 -18.01 6.42
C MET A 423 -9.68 -19.43 5.83
N GLY A 424 -8.80 -20.29 6.36
CA GLY A 424 -8.67 -21.67 5.92
C GLY A 424 -8.12 -21.84 4.50
N ILE A 425 -8.27 -23.04 3.94
CA ILE A 425 -7.84 -23.38 2.58
C ILE A 425 -8.48 -22.47 1.52
N PRO A 426 -9.80 -22.18 1.53
CA PRO A 426 -10.42 -21.29 0.55
C PRO A 426 -9.79 -19.88 0.57
N GLY A 427 -9.55 -19.33 1.76
CA GLY A 427 -8.86 -18.05 1.92
C GLY A 427 -7.47 -18.07 1.33
N THR A 428 -6.66 -19.08 1.66
CA THR A 428 -5.30 -19.23 1.15
C THR A 428 -5.27 -19.38 -0.37
N ILE A 429 -6.16 -20.17 -0.96
CA ILE A 429 -6.22 -20.35 -2.42
C ILE A 429 -6.50 -19.02 -3.10
N VAL A 430 -7.55 -18.31 -2.68
CA VAL A 430 -7.94 -17.05 -3.31
C VAL A 430 -6.89 -15.97 -3.07
N PHE A 431 -6.33 -15.92 -1.86
CA PHE A 431 -5.25 -15.02 -1.49
C PHE A 431 -3.99 -15.21 -2.34
N LEU A 432 -3.58 -16.46 -2.62
CA LEU A 432 -2.43 -16.75 -3.48
C LEU A 432 -2.76 -16.53 -4.96
N ALA A 433 -3.97 -16.92 -5.38
CA ALA A 433 -4.40 -16.79 -6.76
C ALA A 433 -4.43 -15.33 -7.21
N MET A 434 -4.86 -14.39 -6.36
CA MET A 434 -4.93 -12.96 -6.69
C MET A 434 -3.59 -12.35 -7.16
N PRO A 435 -2.50 -12.32 -6.35
CA PRO A 435 -1.22 -11.76 -6.77
C PRO A 435 -0.55 -12.63 -7.83
N LEU A 436 -0.67 -13.96 -7.80
CA LEU A 436 -0.10 -14.81 -8.85
C LEU A 436 -0.75 -14.53 -10.21
N PHE A 437 -2.08 -14.48 -10.26
CA PHE A 437 -2.82 -14.16 -11.47
C PHE A 437 -2.47 -12.76 -11.97
N PHE A 438 -2.38 -11.77 -11.08
CA PHE A 438 -1.91 -10.44 -11.40
C PHE A 438 -0.53 -10.47 -12.10
N LEU A 439 0.43 -11.21 -11.55
CA LEU A 439 1.77 -11.32 -12.11
C LEU A 439 1.80 -12.05 -13.46
N PHE A 440 1.14 -13.20 -13.58
CA PHE A 440 1.03 -13.95 -14.83
C PHE A 440 0.36 -13.13 -15.93
N ARG A 441 -0.61 -12.30 -15.58
CA ARG A 441 -1.28 -11.39 -16.51
C ARG A 441 -0.41 -10.20 -16.88
N SER A 442 0.30 -9.62 -15.93
CA SER A 442 0.97 -8.32 -16.09
C SER A 442 2.36 -8.39 -16.70
N ILE A 443 3.14 -9.42 -16.36
CA ILE A 443 4.51 -9.63 -16.88
C ILE A 443 4.59 -9.76 -18.42
N PRO A 444 3.67 -10.42 -19.14
CA PRO A 444 3.69 -10.41 -20.60
C PRO A 444 3.11 -9.12 -21.18
N ARG A 445 2.13 -8.50 -20.51
CA ARG A 445 1.38 -7.34 -21.04
C ARG A 445 2.11 -6.01 -20.89
N TRP A 446 2.94 -5.81 -19.88
CA TRP A 446 3.60 -4.50 -19.68
C TRP A 446 4.44 -4.06 -20.88
N LYS A 447 5.02 -5.00 -21.61
CA LYS A 447 5.80 -4.71 -22.84
C LYS A 447 4.94 -4.16 -23.99
N ARG A 448 3.62 -4.39 -23.96
CA ARG A 448 2.67 -3.95 -25.01
C ARG A 448 2.11 -2.54 -24.75
N VAL A 449 2.32 -1.98 -23.56
CA VAL A 449 1.90 -0.62 -23.20
C VAL A 449 2.68 0.39 -24.03
N LYS A 450 1.99 1.30 -24.72
CA LYS A 450 2.61 2.25 -25.65
C LYS A 450 3.22 3.43 -24.91
N SER A 451 2.54 3.92 -23.88
CA SER A 451 3.03 5.02 -23.05
C SER A 451 4.22 4.60 -22.18
N SER A 452 5.37 5.25 -22.33
CA SER A 452 6.58 4.99 -21.52
C SER A 452 6.33 5.19 -20.01
N LEU A 453 5.54 6.20 -19.65
CA LEU A 453 5.14 6.47 -18.26
C LEU A 453 4.36 5.29 -17.68
N TYR A 454 3.29 4.85 -18.35
CA TYR A 454 2.48 3.74 -17.84
C TYR A 454 3.23 2.42 -17.87
N GLN A 455 4.09 2.21 -18.87
CA GLN A 455 4.94 1.03 -18.93
C GLN A 455 5.89 0.97 -17.72
N ALA A 456 6.51 2.09 -17.35
CA ALA A 456 7.39 2.18 -16.19
C ALA A 456 6.63 2.01 -14.86
N VAL A 457 5.50 2.69 -14.69
CA VAL A 457 4.64 2.55 -13.51
C VAL A 457 4.20 1.10 -13.35
N LEU A 458 3.76 0.47 -14.42
CA LEU A 458 3.32 -0.93 -14.40
C LEU A 458 4.47 -1.87 -14.04
N LEU A 459 5.68 -1.65 -14.57
CA LEU A 459 6.86 -2.41 -14.16
C LEU A 459 7.15 -2.22 -12.67
N GLY A 460 7.08 -0.98 -12.16
CA GLY A 460 7.20 -0.66 -10.74
C GLY A 460 6.18 -1.41 -9.87
N ILE A 461 4.91 -1.45 -10.28
CA ILE A 461 3.85 -2.20 -9.60
C ILE A 461 4.12 -3.71 -9.63
N ILE A 462 4.55 -4.26 -10.77
CA ILE A 462 4.87 -5.69 -10.89
C ILE A 462 5.95 -6.09 -9.88
N VAL A 463 7.07 -5.37 -9.83
CA VAL A 463 8.17 -5.69 -8.91
C VAL A 463 7.84 -5.38 -7.46
N PHE A 464 6.96 -4.40 -7.21
CA PHE A 464 6.39 -4.13 -5.89
C PHE A 464 5.57 -5.33 -5.40
N ILE A 465 4.60 -5.82 -6.17
CA ILE A 465 3.77 -6.98 -5.79
C ILE A 465 4.63 -8.24 -5.61
N MET A 466 5.62 -8.49 -6.49
CA MET A 466 6.57 -9.60 -6.31
C MET A 466 7.36 -9.47 -5.00
N GLY A 467 7.87 -8.28 -4.71
CA GLY A 467 8.55 -8.00 -3.44
C GLY A 467 7.63 -8.24 -2.24
N LEU A 468 6.37 -7.82 -2.32
CA LEU A 468 5.39 -8.06 -1.25
C LEU A 468 5.09 -9.54 -1.02
N MET A 469 5.05 -10.36 -2.08
CA MET A 469 4.87 -11.81 -1.91
C MET A 469 6.01 -12.41 -1.09
N PHE A 470 7.24 -11.96 -1.29
CA PHE A 470 8.37 -12.39 -0.47
C PHE A 470 8.28 -11.82 0.96
N LEU A 471 7.95 -10.53 1.08
CA LEU A 471 7.75 -9.87 2.36
C LEU A 471 6.69 -10.59 3.22
N ASN A 472 5.67 -11.18 2.59
CA ASN A 472 4.57 -11.88 3.23
C ASN A 472 4.98 -13.16 4.00
N ILE A 473 6.23 -13.60 3.87
CA ILE A 473 6.81 -14.69 4.68
C ILE A 473 6.95 -14.23 6.14
N GLY A 474 7.45 -13.00 6.34
CA GLY A 474 7.80 -12.46 7.65
C GLY A 474 6.67 -11.63 8.24
N PRO A 475 6.47 -10.36 7.81
CA PRO A 475 5.26 -9.57 8.07
C PRO A 475 4.12 -9.91 7.10
N SER A 476 2.94 -9.32 7.33
CA SER A 476 1.68 -9.68 6.67
C SER A 476 1.07 -8.52 5.86
N PRO A 477 1.80 -7.94 4.87
CA PRO A 477 1.37 -6.73 4.16
C PRO A 477 0.02 -6.90 3.45
N PHE A 478 -0.31 -8.08 2.93
CA PHE A 478 -1.58 -8.28 2.22
C PHE A 478 -2.82 -8.38 3.14
N ILE A 479 -2.64 -8.36 4.45
CA ILE A 479 -3.71 -8.32 5.45
C ILE A 479 -3.40 -7.27 6.53
N SER A 480 -2.59 -6.27 6.18
CA SER A 480 -2.29 -5.13 7.04
C SER A 480 -3.00 -3.89 6.52
N ILE A 481 -3.62 -3.17 7.44
CA ILE A 481 -4.56 -2.09 7.15
C ILE A 481 -3.96 -0.96 6.31
N SER A 482 -2.67 -0.70 6.47
CA SER A 482 -1.94 0.36 5.76
C SER A 482 -1.39 -0.07 4.40
N TRP A 483 -1.33 -1.38 4.13
CA TRP A 483 -0.76 -1.95 2.93
C TRP A 483 -1.83 -2.38 1.93
N VAL A 484 -2.94 -2.96 2.40
CA VAL A 484 -4.04 -3.40 1.53
C VAL A 484 -4.56 -2.29 0.61
N PRO A 485 -4.82 -1.06 1.09
CA PRO A 485 -5.22 0.04 0.21
C PRO A 485 -4.24 0.30 -0.94
N VAL A 486 -2.95 0.29 -0.65
CA VAL A 486 -1.89 0.52 -1.64
C VAL A 486 -1.83 -0.63 -2.65
N VAL A 487 -1.95 -1.88 -2.19
CA VAL A 487 -2.02 -3.06 -3.07
C VAL A 487 -3.23 -2.99 -4.00
N ALA A 488 -4.42 -2.73 -3.44
CA ALA A 488 -5.68 -2.67 -4.17
C ALA A 488 -5.67 -1.55 -5.22
N VAL A 489 -5.20 -0.35 -4.85
CA VAL A 489 -5.07 0.77 -5.78
C VAL A 489 -4.04 0.48 -6.85
N SER A 490 -2.91 -0.15 -6.52
CA SER A 490 -1.87 -0.52 -7.50
C SER A 490 -2.39 -1.52 -8.54
N MET A 491 -3.10 -2.57 -8.10
CA MET A 491 -3.73 -3.52 -9.01
C MET A 491 -4.82 -2.85 -9.87
N GLY A 492 -5.58 -1.92 -9.29
CA GLY A 492 -6.59 -1.14 -10.01
C GLY A 492 -5.98 -0.24 -11.07
N ILE A 493 -4.85 0.42 -10.77
CA ILE A 493 -4.09 1.26 -11.70
C ILE A 493 -3.58 0.42 -12.87
N ALA A 494 -3.01 -0.75 -12.60
CA ALA A 494 -2.51 -1.64 -13.64
C ALA A 494 -3.62 -2.08 -14.61
N GLU A 495 -4.78 -2.50 -14.09
CA GLU A 495 -5.92 -2.84 -14.94
C GLU A 495 -6.50 -1.63 -15.67
N LYS A 496 -6.48 -0.44 -15.04
CA LYS A 496 -6.90 0.80 -15.70
C LYS A 496 -5.97 1.18 -16.86
N ILE A 497 -4.66 0.97 -16.72
CA ILE A 497 -3.68 1.13 -17.80
C ILE A 497 -4.07 0.21 -18.96
N TYR A 498 -4.37 -1.07 -18.71
CA TYR A 498 -4.75 -1.99 -19.77
C TYR A 498 -6.04 -1.58 -20.49
N GLN A 499 -7.04 -1.09 -19.77
CA GLN A 499 -8.28 -0.59 -20.38
C GLN A 499 -8.01 0.61 -21.28
N LEU A 500 -7.25 1.60 -20.79
CA LEU A 500 -6.99 2.83 -21.54
C LEU A 500 -6.04 2.61 -22.74
N GLU A 501 -5.16 1.62 -22.67
CA GLU A 501 -4.22 1.28 -23.76
C GLU A 501 -4.79 0.23 -24.74
N GLY A 502 -6.01 -0.29 -24.51
CA GLY A 502 -6.65 -1.30 -25.36
C GLY A 502 -6.02 -2.70 -25.28
N ILE A 503 -5.54 -3.10 -24.09
CA ILE A 503 -4.82 -4.36 -23.84
C ILE A 503 -5.59 -5.30 -22.88
N ALA A 504 -6.71 -4.82 -22.30
CA ALA A 504 -7.45 -5.48 -21.22
C ALA A 504 -8.00 -6.87 -21.59
#